data_AF-A0A1C3KK72-F1
#
_entry.id   AF-A0A1C3KK72-F1
#
_cell.length_a   1.000
_cell.length_b   1.000
_cell.length_c   1.000
_cell.angle_alpha   90.00
_cell.angle_beta   90.00
_cell.angle_gamma   90.00
#
_symmetry.space_group_name_H-M   'P 1'
#
loop_
_entity.id
_entity.type
_entity.pdbx_description
1 polymer ?
#
loop_
_entity_poly.entity_id
_entity_poly.type
_entity_poly.pdbx_seq_one_letter_code
_entity_poly.pdbx_strand_id
1 'polypeptide(L)'
;MKKFTHTCNEIKRATKRDTHNVYIRYKTPILQGAINIINEFSKDKNDGIPYKNLCEELSKYVKSQRKCVREEVESMGKNLITREWNIIMSALGVTFKSKKINKLCYLDNDKEIDNKKYILNLHELFRNFCIEKKERLRNTSEVDFEKCNDYMTWID
;
A
#
# COMPACT_ATOMS: atom_id res chain seq x y z
N MET A 1 7.66 3.35 -13.69
CA MET A 1 6.93 2.61 -12.61
C MET A 1 6.23 1.41 -13.24
N LYS A 2 6.35 0.20 -12.69
CA LYS A 2 5.56 -0.95 -13.20
C LYS A 2 4.07 -0.61 -13.09
N LYS A 3 3.31 -0.86 -14.16
CA LYS A 3 1.86 -0.75 -14.12
C LYS A 3 1.31 -1.95 -13.37
N PHE A 4 0.88 -1.76 -12.12
CA PHE A 4 0.22 -2.83 -11.39
C PHE A 4 -1.15 -3.07 -12.04
N THR A 5 -1.45 -4.33 -12.33
CA THR A 5 -2.76 -4.73 -12.81
C THR A 5 -3.48 -5.44 -11.68
N HIS A 6 -4.51 -4.81 -11.13
CA HIS A 6 -5.30 -5.38 -10.04
C HIS A 6 -6.37 -6.32 -10.61
N THR A 7 -5.96 -7.54 -10.96
CA THR A 7 -6.89 -8.56 -11.48
C THR A 7 -7.67 -9.21 -10.34
N CYS A 8 -8.84 -9.78 -10.66
CA CYS A 8 -9.61 -10.60 -9.73
C CYS A 8 -9.16 -12.08 -9.70
N ASN A 9 -8.07 -12.45 -10.39
CA ASN A 9 -7.68 -13.85 -10.60
C ASN A 9 -7.44 -14.59 -9.28
N GLU A 10 -6.72 -13.96 -8.35
CA GLU A 10 -6.44 -14.55 -7.03
C GLU A 10 -7.69 -14.65 -6.15
N ILE A 11 -8.62 -13.69 -6.28
CA ILE A 11 -9.92 -13.74 -5.60
C ILE A 11 -10.75 -14.91 -6.14
N LYS A 12 -10.88 -15.02 -7.47
CA LYS A 12 -11.57 -16.13 -8.15
C LYS A 12 -10.99 -17.49 -7.81
N ARG A 13 -9.66 -17.60 -7.70
CA ARG A 13 -8.98 -18.82 -7.24
C ARG A 13 -9.34 -19.15 -5.78
N ALA A 14 -9.37 -18.15 -4.92
CA ALA A 14 -9.70 -18.33 -3.51
C ALA A 14 -11.17 -18.68 -3.26
N THR A 15 -12.08 -18.27 -4.15
CA THR A 15 -13.51 -18.65 -4.11
C THR A 15 -13.71 -20.18 -4.02
N LYS A 16 -12.83 -20.96 -4.67
CA LYS A 16 -12.88 -22.43 -4.70
C LYS A 16 -12.53 -23.11 -3.36
N ARG A 17 -12.00 -22.37 -2.38
CA ARG A 17 -11.62 -22.93 -1.07
C ARG A 17 -12.84 -23.11 -0.19
N ASP A 18 -13.02 -24.29 0.37
CA ASP A 18 -14.07 -24.48 1.36
C ASP A 18 -13.63 -23.93 2.74
N THR A 19 -14.47 -23.06 3.30
CA THR A 19 -14.28 -22.47 4.62
C THR A 19 -15.64 -22.11 5.19
N HIS A 20 -15.78 -22.21 6.51
CA HIS A 20 -17.01 -21.89 7.22
C HIS A 20 -17.47 -20.43 7.00
N ASN A 21 -16.53 -19.49 6.83
CA ASN A 21 -16.79 -18.09 6.50
C ASN A 21 -16.15 -17.74 5.14
N VAL A 22 -17.00 -17.37 4.18
CA VAL A 22 -16.62 -17.03 2.79
C VAL A 22 -15.56 -15.92 2.71
N TYR A 23 -15.58 -14.95 3.64
CA TYR A 23 -14.67 -13.82 3.64
C TYR A 23 -13.24 -14.19 4.04
N ILE A 24 -13.06 -15.23 4.85
CA ILE A 24 -11.74 -15.71 5.28
C ILE A 24 -10.91 -16.16 4.07
N ARG A 25 -11.57 -16.72 3.05
CA ARG A 25 -10.93 -17.18 1.80
C ARG A 25 -10.13 -16.07 1.12
N TYR A 26 -10.63 -14.84 1.17
CA TYR A 26 -10.07 -13.69 0.46
C TYR A 26 -9.00 -12.94 1.25
N LYS A 27 -8.90 -13.15 2.57
CA LYS A 27 -7.93 -12.46 3.43
C LYS A 27 -6.49 -12.66 2.94
N THR A 28 -6.06 -13.92 2.80
CA THR A 28 -4.70 -14.26 2.39
C THR A 28 -4.29 -13.70 1.03
N PRO A 29 -5.05 -13.90 -0.08
CA PRO A 29 -4.66 -13.37 -1.38
C PRO A 29 -4.61 -11.84 -1.40
N ILE A 30 -5.49 -11.16 -0.65
CA ILE A 30 -5.49 -9.69 -0.55
C ILE A 30 -4.23 -9.19 0.18
N LEU A 31 -3.87 -9.83 1.30
CA LEU A 31 -2.66 -9.48 2.04
C LEU A 31 -1.41 -9.72 1.19
N GLN A 32 -1.35 -10.84 0.47
CA GLN A 32 -0.20 -11.17 -0.38
C GLN A 32 -0.02 -10.14 -1.51
N GLY A 33 -1.11 -9.73 -2.16
CA GLY A 33 -1.04 -8.70 -3.21
C GLY A 33 -0.58 -7.35 -2.66
N ALA A 34 -1.06 -6.93 -1.49
CA ALA A 34 -0.59 -5.71 -0.83
C ALA A 34 0.91 -5.78 -0.49
N ILE A 35 1.38 -6.91 0.06
CA ILE A 35 2.80 -7.15 0.35
C ILE A 35 3.65 -7.06 -0.93
N ASN A 36 3.17 -7.63 -2.04
CA ASN A 36 3.89 -7.57 -3.32
C ASN A 36 4.03 -6.12 -3.83
N ILE A 37 2.97 -5.31 -3.73
CA ILE A 37 3.02 -3.88 -4.08
C ILE A 37 4.08 -3.17 -3.23
N ILE A 38 4.01 -3.32 -1.89
CA ILE A 38 4.97 -2.70 -0.96
C ILE A 38 6.40 -3.10 -1.32
N ASN A 39 6.64 -4.39 -1.57
CA ASN A 39 7.96 -4.90 -1.91
C ASN A 39 8.47 -4.29 -3.23
N GLU A 40 7.64 -4.18 -4.27
CA GLU A 40 8.05 -3.54 -5.54
C GLU A 40 8.43 -2.06 -5.35
N PHE A 41 7.68 -1.31 -4.53
CA PHE A 41 8.02 0.08 -4.21
C PHE A 41 9.26 0.22 -3.32
N SER A 42 9.60 -0.82 -2.55
CA SER A 42 10.77 -0.84 -1.66
C SER A 42 12.04 -1.36 -2.33
N LYS A 43 11.98 -1.77 -3.62
CA LYS A 43 13.15 -2.28 -4.37
C LYS A 43 14.14 -1.17 -4.72
N ASP A 44 13.64 0.01 -5.04
CA ASP A 44 14.48 1.16 -5.38
C ASP A 44 14.88 1.91 -4.11
N LYS A 45 16.10 1.65 -3.64
CA LYS A 45 16.66 2.26 -2.43
C LYS A 45 17.38 3.57 -2.70
N ASN A 46 17.65 3.90 -3.96
CA ASN A 46 18.55 5.00 -4.31
C ASN A 46 17.96 6.38 -4.00
N ASP A 47 16.64 6.50 -4.15
CA ASP A 47 15.93 7.77 -4.05
C ASP A 47 14.84 7.73 -2.96
N GLY A 48 14.94 6.76 -2.05
CA GLY A 48 13.93 6.48 -1.04
C GLY A 48 12.58 6.00 -1.61
N ILE A 49 11.72 5.49 -0.73
CA ILE A 49 10.40 4.98 -1.10
C ILE A 49 9.50 6.15 -1.51
N PRO A 50 8.86 6.13 -2.70
CA PRO A 50 7.90 7.15 -3.09
C PRO A 50 6.55 6.87 -2.41
N TYR A 51 6.46 7.17 -1.11
CA TYR A 51 5.32 6.82 -0.26
C TYR A 51 3.96 7.31 -0.80
N LYS A 52 3.91 8.48 -1.42
CA LYS A 52 2.67 8.98 -2.05
C LYS A 52 2.15 8.03 -3.12
N ASN A 53 3.01 7.66 -4.08
CA ASN A 53 2.67 6.72 -5.14
C ASN A 53 2.35 5.32 -4.56
N LEU A 54 3.08 4.87 -3.54
CA LEU A 54 2.81 3.61 -2.86
C LEU A 54 1.40 3.61 -2.23
N CYS A 55 1.05 4.64 -1.46
CA CYS A 55 -0.24 4.71 -0.78
C CYS A 55 -1.40 4.87 -1.76
N GLU A 56 -1.22 5.63 -2.85
CA GLU A 56 -2.20 5.70 -3.94
C GLU A 56 -2.43 4.34 -4.59
N GLU A 57 -1.37 3.60 -4.87
CA GLU A 57 -1.44 2.27 -5.48
C GLU A 57 -2.11 1.25 -4.54
N LEU A 58 -1.77 1.27 -3.25
CA LEU A 58 -2.43 0.44 -2.24
C LEU A 58 -3.91 0.76 -2.11
N SER A 59 -4.31 2.04 -2.18
CA SER A 59 -5.73 2.41 -2.16
C SER A 59 -6.48 1.90 -3.39
N LYS A 60 -5.90 2.07 -4.60
CA LYS A 60 -6.45 1.53 -5.85
C LYS A 60 -6.59 0.01 -5.79
N TYR A 61 -5.57 -0.68 -5.29
CA TYR A 61 -5.56 -2.12 -5.08
C TYR A 61 -6.71 -2.56 -4.18
N VAL A 62 -6.81 -2.00 -2.97
CA VAL A 62 -7.84 -2.39 -2.00
C VAL A 62 -9.25 -2.16 -2.55
N LYS A 63 -9.49 -1.03 -3.24
CA LYS A 63 -10.78 -0.75 -3.90
C LYS A 63 -11.11 -1.77 -4.99
N SER A 64 -10.13 -2.11 -5.82
CA SER A 64 -10.29 -3.14 -6.85
C SER A 64 -10.60 -4.52 -6.24
N GLN A 65 -9.86 -4.94 -5.21
CA GLN A 65 -10.10 -6.22 -4.54
C GLN A 65 -11.47 -6.26 -3.85
N ARG A 66 -11.93 -5.14 -3.27
CA ARG A 66 -13.27 -5.03 -2.70
C ARG A 66 -14.36 -5.29 -3.74
N LYS A 67 -14.18 -4.76 -4.95
CA LYS A 67 -15.10 -5.00 -6.08
C LYS A 67 -15.09 -6.47 -6.48
N CYS A 68 -13.91 -7.08 -6.65
CA CYS A 68 -13.79 -8.50 -6.97
C CYS A 68 -14.47 -9.39 -5.91
N VAL A 69 -14.24 -9.12 -4.62
CA VAL A 69 -14.87 -9.88 -3.53
C VAL A 69 -16.38 -9.72 -3.54
N ARG A 70 -16.88 -8.50 -3.79
CA ARG A 70 -18.33 -8.25 -3.90
C ARG A 70 -18.96 -9.09 -5.00
N GLU A 71 -18.37 -9.09 -6.21
CA GLU A 71 -18.88 -9.86 -7.36
C GLU A 71 -18.96 -11.36 -7.03
N GLU A 72 -17.93 -11.92 -6.39
CA GLU A 72 -17.90 -13.33 -6.03
C GLU A 72 -18.93 -13.67 -4.92
N VAL A 73 -19.06 -12.81 -3.90
CA VAL A 73 -20.03 -13.00 -2.81
C VAL A 73 -21.47 -12.89 -3.33
N GLU A 74 -21.74 -11.93 -4.21
CA GLU A 74 -23.04 -11.75 -4.87
C GLU A 74 -23.39 -12.94 -5.77
N SER A 75 -22.41 -13.52 -6.47
CA SER A 75 -22.61 -14.74 -7.27
C SER A 75 -23.06 -15.95 -6.44
N MET A 76 -22.78 -15.95 -5.12
CA MET A 76 -23.24 -16.97 -4.17
C MET A 76 -24.60 -16.66 -3.55
N GLY A 77 -25.31 -15.62 -4.02
CA GLY A 77 -26.58 -15.17 -3.46
C GLY A 77 -26.44 -14.49 -2.09
N LYS A 78 -25.25 -13.95 -1.76
CA LYS A 78 -24.97 -13.26 -0.50
C LYS A 78 -24.62 -11.79 -0.76
N ASN A 79 -24.81 -10.94 0.25
CA ASN A 79 -24.37 -9.54 0.20
C ASN A 79 -23.00 -9.36 0.85
N LEU A 80 -22.21 -8.42 0.35
CA LEU A 80 -20.96 -8.00 0.99
C LEU A 80 -21.24 -7.37 2.37
N ILE A 81 -20.85 -8.06 3.44
CA ILE A 81 -21.05 -7.62 4.83
C ILE A 81 -19.90 -6.68 5.21
N THR A 82 -20.23 -5.44 5.56
CA THR A 82 -19.24 -4.42 5.98
C THR A 82 -18.36 -4.89 7.13
N ARG A 83 -18.93 -5.58 8.13
CA ARG A 83 -18.18 -6.13 9.26
C ARG A 83 -17.09 -7.11 8.82
N GLU A 84 -17.40 -7.99 7.87
CA GLU A 84 -16.45 -8.99 7.37
C GLU A 84 -15.37 -8.36 6.50
N TRP A 85 -15.74 -7.38 5.68
CA TRP A 85 -14.77 -6.58 4.94
C TRP A 85 -13.80 -5.85 5.89
N ASN A 86 -14.31 -5.30 7.00
CA ASN A 86 -13.48 -4.62 7.99
C ASN A 86 -12.45 -5.54 8.64
N ILE A 87 -12.70 -6.85 8.75
CA ILE A 87 -11.70 -7.82 9.24
C ILE A 87 -10.49 -7.90 8.28
N ILE A 88 -10.74 -7.87 6.97
CA ILE A 88 -9.68 -7.84 5.95
C ILE A 88 -8.92 -6.50 6.03
N MET A 89 -9.64 -5.38 6.20
CA MET A 89 -9.05 -4.05 6.35
C MET A 89 -8.17 -3.94 7.60
N SER A 90 -8.61 -4.47 8.74
CA SER A 90 -7.81 -4.50 9.97
C SER A 90 -6.53 -5.32 9.78
N ALA A 91 -6.60 -6.44 9.07
CA ALA A 91 -5.42 -7.24 8.76
C ALA A 91 -4.43 -6.50 7.85
N LEU A 92 -4.92 -5.76 6.85
CA LEU A 92 -4.10 -4.86 6.04
C LEU A 92 -3.43 -3.79 6.89
N GLY A 93 -4.16 -3.18 7.84
CA GLY A 93 -3.60 -2.21 8.77
C GLY A 93 -2.46 -2.78 9.62
N VAL A 94 -2.60 -4.03 10.11
CA VAL A 94 -1.52 -4.74 10.81
C VAL A 94 -0.31 -4.97 9.90
N THR A 95 -0.53 -5.39 8.64
CA THR A 95 0.54 -5.56 7.65
C THR A 95 1.23 -4.23 7.33
N PHE A 96 0.48 -3.14 7.20
CA PHE A 96 1.07 -1.82 6.95
C PHE A 96 1.88 -1.35 8.15
N LYS A 97 1.44 -1.66 9.37
CA LYS A 97 2.17 -1.33 10.59
C LYS A 97 3.48 -2.12 10.67
N SER A 98 3.45 -3.42 10.38
CA SER A 98 4.67 -4.25 10.37
C SER A 98 5.65 -3.86 9.27
N LYS A 99 5.15 -3.29 8.16
CA LYS A 99 5.96 -2.69 7.09
C LYS A 99 6.32 -1.23 7.32
N LYS A 100 5.99 -0.65 8.48
CA LYS A 100 6.26 0.75 8.86
C LYS A 100 5.71 1.79 7.87
N ILE A 101 4.61 1.49 7.17
CA ILE A 101 3.97 2.42 6.21
C ILE A 101 2.62 2.95 6.69
N ASN A 102 2.06 2.37 7.75
CA ASN A 102 0.71 2.70 8.25
C ASN A 102 0.56 4.15 8.75
N LYS A 103 1.66 4.79 9.19
CA LYS A 103 1.67 6.20 9.60
C LYS A 103 1.34 7.13 8.42
N LEU A 104 1.66 6.72 7.20
CA LEU A 104 1.51 7.53 5.98
C LEU A 104 0.32 7.13 5.12
N CYS A 105 0.12 5.82 4.91
CA CYS A 105 -0.96 5.36 4.06
C CYS A 105 -2.32 5.45 4.76
N TYR A 106 -3.35 5.70 3.96
CA TYR A 106 -4.74 5.77 4.36
C TYR A 106 -5.57 4.73 3.59
N LEU A 107 -6.63 4.26 4.22
CA LEU A 107 -7.59 3.33 3.65
C LEU A 107 -8.99 3.98 3.65
N ASP A 108 -9.96 3.35 2.99
CA ASP A 108 -11.35 3.83 3.02
C ASP A 108 -11.85 3.92 4.48
N ASN A 109 -12.48 5.05 4.83
CA ASN A 109 -12.95 5.43 6.17
C ASN A 109 -11.87 5.88 7.18
N ASP A 110 -10.66 6.18 6.72
CA ASP A 110 -9.66 6.83 7.58
C ASP A 110 -10.11 8.26 7.95
N LYS A 111 -10.23 8.53 9.25
CA LYS A 111 -10.70 9.83 9.77
C LYS A 111 -9.68 10.96 9.57
N GLU A 112 -8.42 10.62 9.34
CA GLU A 112 -7.32 11.57 9.18
C GLU A 112 -6.80 11.60 7.73
N ILE A 113 -7.63 11.22 6.76
CA ILE A 113 -7.23 11.11 5.36
C ILE A 113 -6.60 12.39 4.81
N ASP A 114 -7.13 13.56 5.16
CA ASP A 114 -6.61 14.84 4.66
C ASP A 114 -5.26 15.20 5.28
N ASN A 115 -5.10 14.96 6.58
CA ASN A 115 -3.82 15.13 7.27
C ASN A 115 -2.75 14.18 6.70
N LYS A 116 -3.10 12.90 6.49
CA LYS A 116 -2.18 11.93 5.88
C LYS A 116 -1.80 12.30 4.46
N LYS A 117 -2.74 12.78 3.64
CA LYS A 117 -2.44 13.30 2.30
C LYS A 117 -1.50 14.51 2.35
N TYR A 118 -1.73 15.44 3.28
CA TYR A 118 -0.84 16.59 3.49
C TYR A 118 0.59 16.14 3.84
N ILE A 119 0.72 15.23 4.80
CA ILE A 119 2.01 14.64 5.19
C ILE A 119 2.68 13.93 4.01
N LEU A 120 1.93 13.14 3.23
CA LEU A 120 2.45 12.47 2.03
C LEU A 120 2.97 13.46 0.98
N ASN A 121 2.29 14.59 0.78
CA ASN A 121 2.75 15.64 -0.12
C ASN A 121 4.04 16.29 0.37
N LEU A 122 4.18 16.55 1.67
CA LEU A 122 5.43 17.04 2.26
C LEU A 122 6.58 16.05 2.07
N HIS A 123 6.33 14.76 2.29
CA HIS A 123 7.33 13.71 2.04
C HIS A 123 7.76 13.64 0.58
N GLU A 124 6.82 13.79 -0.36
CA GLU A 124 7.15 13.82 -1.79
C GLU A 124 8.00 15.05 -2.15
N LEU A 125 7.65 16.24 -1.65
CA LEU A 125 8.44 17.46 -1.87
C LEU A 125 9.86 17.31 -1.34
N PHE A 126 10.02 16.78 -0.12
CA PHE A 126 11.33 16.55 0.48
C PHE A 126 12.13 15.48 -0.28
N ARG A 127 11.49 14.38 -0.68
CA ARG A 127 12.12 13.36 -1.53
C ARG A 127 12.65 13.95 -2.83
N ASN A 128 11.81 14.72 -3.53
CA ASN A 128 12.20 15.36 -4.79
C ASN A 128 13.36 16.34 -4.58
N PHE A 129 13.35 17.10 -3.49
CA PHE A 129 14.47 17.96 -3.10
C PHE A 129 15.78 17.16 -2.89
N CYS A 130 15.75 16.03 -2.17
CA CYS A 130 16.93 15.17 -2.02
C CYS A 130 17.42 14.62 -3.37
N ILE A 131 16.52 14.23 -4.29
CA ILE A 131 16.88 13.75 -5.64
C ILE A 131 17.52 14.86 -6.47
N GLU A 132 16.94 16.06 -6.48
CA GLU A 132 17.51 17.21 -7.20
C GLU A 132 18.90 17.58 -6.66
N LYS A 133 19.05 17.59 -5.33
CA LYS A 133 20.35 17.81 -4.66
C LYS A 133 21.36 16.74 -5.06
N LYS A 134 20.97 15.46 -5.07
CA LYS A 134 21.81 14.33 -5.49
C LYS A 134 22.38 14.54 -6.88
N GLU A 135 21.52 14.85 -7.86
CA GLU A 135 21.94 15.04 -9.24
C GLU A 135 22.87 16.25 -9.39
N ARG A 136 22.59 17.36 -8.70
CA ARG A 136 23.48 18.54 -8.70
C ARG A 136 24.85 18.25 -8.09
N LEU A 137 24.90 17.46 -7.01
CA LEU A 137 26.10 17.22 -6.22
C LEU A 137 26.85 15.95 -6.64
N ARG A 138 26.32 15.19 -7.61
CA ARG A 138 26.95 14.01 -8.21
C ARG A 138 28.35 14.28 -8.77
N ASN A 139 28.67 15.54 -9.05
CA ASN A 139 29.96 16.00 -9.57
C ASN A 139 30.84 16.70 -8.51
N THR A 140 30.46 16.70 -7.24
CA THR A 140 31.20 17.36 -6.14
C THR A 140 31.36 16.39 -4.97
N SER A 141 32.58 16.24 -4.43
CA SER A 141 32.96 15.21 -3.46
C SER A 141 32.40 15.35 -2.03
N GLU A 142 31.43 16.25 -1.80
CA GLU A 142 31.02 16.69 -0.47
C GLU A 142 29.51 16.56 -0.23
N VAL A 143 28.94 15.36 -0.21
CA VAL A 143 27.76 15.14 0.64
C VAL A 143 27.65 13.69 1.08
N ASP A 144 27.56 13.50 2.39
CA ASP A 144 27.24 12.24 3.04
C ASP A 144 25.75 11.92 2.83
N PHE A 145 25.46 11.20 1.74
CA PHE A 145 24.12 10.88 1.25
C PHE A 145 23.29 10.04 2.24
N GLU A 146 23.96 9.35 3.18
CA GLU A 146 23.32 8.59 4.25
C GLU A 146 22.39 9.49 5.09
N LYS A 147 22.72 10.77 5.31
CA LYS A 147 21.87 11.68 6.10
C LYS A 147 20.51 12.02 5.47
N CYS A 148 20.41 12.13 4.14
CA CYS A 148 19.10 12.35 3.48
C CYS A 148 18.23 11.08 3.61
N ASN A 149 18.84 9.90 3.44
CA ASN A 149 18.15 8.62 3.55
C ASN A 149 17.75 8.31 5.01
N ASP A 150 18.63 8.58 5.98
CA ASP A 150 18.41 8.37 7.40
C ASP A 150 17.29 9.27 7.94
N TYR A 151 17.23 10.53 7.50
CA TYR A 151 16.13 11.45 7.83
C TYR A 151 14.81 11.05 7.15
N MET A 152 14.86 10.41 5.97
CA MET A 152 13.69 9.80 5.33
C MET A 152 13.17 8.57 6.08
N THR A 153 14.04 7.85 6.78
CA THR A 153 13.67 6.77 7.72
C THR A 153 13.26 7.26 9.11
N TRP A 154 13.29 8.57 9.39
CA TRP A 154 12.94 9.13 10.71
C TRP A 154 11.43 9.03 11.07
N ILE A 155 10.63 8.39 10.20
CA ILE A 155 9.26 7.95 10.49
C ILE A 155 9.24 6.56 11.15
N ASP A 156 10.30 6.18 11.86
CA ASP A 156 10.28 4.98 12.71
C ASP A 156 9.36 5.17 13.93
#